data_AF-A0A421NXJ1-F1
#
_entry.id   AF-A0A421NXJ1-F1
#
_cell.length_a   1.000
_cell.length_b   1.000
_cell.length_c   1.000
_cell.angle_alpha   90.00
_cell.angle_beta   90.00
_cell.angle_gamma   90.00
#
_symmetry.space_group_name_H-M   'P 1'
#
loop_
_entity.id
_entity.type
_entity.pdbx_description
1 polymer ?
#
loop_
_entity_poly.entity_id
_entity_poly.type
_entity_poly.pdbx_seq_one_letter_code
_entity_poly.pdbx_strand_id
1 'polypeptide(L)'
;MGIALSKTGIIAQKLKTLTFNTNQYQELIKPLKEIITHYQIKTIVLGYPKHMNNDIGIKAQISIDFKKQLKKNFLDVKVILWDERLSTVQSLKILKQNNKTKTQIKQMKDEIAATIILQNYLDYKITN
;
A
#
# COMPACT_ATOMS: atom_id res chain seq x y z
N MET A 1 -4.96 2.00 6.23
CA MET A 1 -4.10 1.37 5.22
C MET A 1 -4.96 0.94 4.05
N GLY A 2 -4.76 1.55 2.88
CA GLY A 2 -5.45 1.17 1.67
C GLY A 2 -4.89 -0.14 1.11
N ILE A 3 -5.77 -0.99 0.60
CA ILE A 3 -5.42 -2.24 -0.06
C ILE A 3 -5.94 -2.17 -1.50
N ALA A 4 -5.08 -2.50 -2.44
CA ALA A 4 -5.41 -2.71 -3.85
C ALA A 4 -5.05 -4.14 -4.26
N LEU A 5 -5.70 -4.62 -5.32
CA LEU A 5 -5.54 -5.96 -5.87
C LEU A 5 -5.43 -5.88 -7.38
N SER A 6 -4.60 -6.74 -7.97
CA SER A 6 -4.66 -7.04 -9.41
C SER A 6 -4.83 -8.54 -9.59
N LYS A 7 -5.89 -8.93 -10.30
CA LYS A 7 -6.13 -10.34 -10.64
C LYS A 7 -5.40 -10.76 -11.92
N THR A 8 -5.25 -9.84 -12.86
CA THR A 8 -4.64 -10.09 -14.18
C THR A 8 -3.15 -9.81 -14.21
N GLY A 9 -2.62 -9.09 -13.22
CA GLY A 9 -1.24 -8.59 -13.24
C GLY A 9 -1.03 -7.39 -14.18
N ILE A 10 -2.11 -6.81 -14.71
CA ILE A 10 -2.05 -5.66 -15.64
C ILE A 10 -2.67 -4.43 -14.97
N ILE A 11 -3.87 -4.56 -14.40
CA ILE A 11 -4.62 -3.43 -13.84
C ILE A 11 -4.78 -3.61 -12.33
N ALA A 12 -4.47 -2.58 -11.57
CA ALA A 12 -4.73 -2.47 -10.14
C ALA A 12 -6.14 -1.93 -9.88
N GLN A 13 -6.83 -2.52 -8.89
CA GLN A 13 -8.15 -2.10 -8.46
C GLN A 13 -8.16 -1.91 -6.94
N LYS A 14 -8.87 -0.89 -6.47
CA LYS A 14 -9.15 -0.72 -5.04
C LYS A 14 -9.87 -1.97 -4.52
N LEU A 15 -9.40 -2.50 -3.38
CA LEU A 15 -10.08 -3.58 -2.67
C LEU A 15 -10.83 -3.03 -1.45
N LYS A 16 -10.10 -2.55 -0.44
CA LYS A 16 -10.69 -2.01 0.80
C LYS A 16 -9.66 -1.21 1.59
N THR A 17 -10.13 -0.50 2.61
CA THR A 17 -9.26 0.12 3.62
C THR A 17 -9.30 -0.69 4.90
N LEU A 18 -8.13 -1.05 5.42
CA LEU A 18 -7.98 -1.63 6.75
C LEU A 18 -7.66 -0.54 7.77
N THR A 19 -8.43 -0.51 8.85
CA THR A 19 -8.20 0.35 10.02
C THR A 19 -7.47 -0.43 11.10
N PHE A 20 -6.57 0.25 11.79
CA PHE A 20 -5.76 -0.29 12.89
C PHE A 20 -5.32 0.88 13.77
N ASN A 21 -4.94 0.58 15.00
CA ASN A 21 -4.46 1.59 15.93
C ASN A 21 -3.10 2.16 15.50
N THR A 22 -2.83 3.41 15.85
CA THR A 22 -1.59 4.10 15.48
C THR A 22 -0.38 3.27 15.90
N ASN A 23 0.53 3.02 14.95
CA ASN A 23 1.75 2.21 15.11
C ASN A 23 1.54 0.72 15.43
N GLN A 24 0.31 0.21 15.49
CA GLN A 24 0.02 -1.20 15.78
C GLN A 24 -0.18 -2.02 14.49
N TYR A 25 0.83 -2.01 13.61
CA TYR A 25 0.78 -2.69 12.30
C TYR A 25 0.56 -4.21 12.38
N GLN A 26 0.92 -4.83 13.52
CA GLN A 26 0.67 -6.24 13.79
C GLN A 26 -0.83 -6.61 13.74
N GLU A 27 -1.74 -5.67 14.04
CA GLU A 27 -3.19 -5.88 13.95
C GLU A 27 -3.64 -6.20 12.51
N LEU A 28 -2.85 -5.80 11.52
CA LEU A 28 -3.14 -6.02 10.11
C LEU A 28 -2.85 -7.46 9.66
N ILE A 29 -2.09 -8.25 10.43
CA ILE A 29 -1.68 -9.60 10.02
C ILE A 29 -2.89 -10.52 9.82
N LYS A 30 -3.84 -10.54 10.76
CA LYS A 30 -5.05 -11.36 10.67
C LYS A 30 -5.91 -11.01 9.43
N PRO A 31 -6.34 -9.75 9.23
CA PRO A 31 -7.14 -9.40 8.06
C PRO A 31 -6.37 -9.53 6.74
N LEU A 32 -5.05 -9.34 6.73
CA LEU A 32 -4.23 -9.61 5.54
C LEU A 32 -4.19 -11.10 5.22
N LYS A 33 -4.09 -11.98 6.23
CA LYS A 33 -4.12 -13.44 6.03
C LYS A 33 -5.40 -13.87 5.30
N GLU A 34 -6.55 -13.32 5.70
CA GLU A 34 -7.84 -13.61 5.04
C GLU A 34 -7.81 -13.22 3.55
N ILE A 35 -7.30 -12.03 3.22
CA ILE A 35 -7.19 -11.54 1.85
C ILE A 35 -6.20 -12.40 1.05
N ILE A 36 -5.03 -12.67 1.62
CA ILE A 36 -3.96 -13.45 0.97
C ILE A 36 -4.45 -14.84 0.63
N THR A 37 -5.12 -15.52 1.56
CA THR A 37 -5.67 -16.85 1.34
C THR A 37 -6.79 -16.83 0.32
N HIS A 38 -7.77 -15.92 0.46
CA HIS A 38 -8.94 -15.87 -0.40
C HIS A 38 -8.59 -15.56 -1.86
N TYR A 39 -7.68 -14.63 -2.09
CA TYR A 39 -7.24 -14.25 -3.44
C TYR A 39 -5.96 -14.95 -3.89
N GLN A 40 -5.46 -15.92 -3.11
CA GLN A 40 -4.25 -16.70 -3.40
C GLN A 40 -3.03 -15.83 -3.75
N ILE A 41 -2.83 -14.74 -2.98
CA ILE A 41 -1.81 -13.72 -3.27
C ILE A 41 -0.41 -14.32 -3.16
N LYS A 42 0.39 -14.13 -4.21
CA LYS A 42 1.80 -14.55 -4.27
C LYS A 42 2.80 -13.40 -4.09
N THR A 43 2.37 -12.16 -4.26
CA THR A 43 3.24 -10.99 -4.13
C THR A 43 2.49 -9.85 -3.44
N ILE A 44 3.11 -9.28 -2.41
CA ILE A 44 2.68 -8.04 -1.77
C ILE A 44 3.63 -6.94 -2.21
N VAL A 45 3.06 -5.86 -2.72
CA VAL A 45 3.77 -4.61 -3.00
C VAL A 45 3.44 -3.66 -1.85
N LEU A 46 4.47 -3.29 -1.08
CA LEU A 46 4.36 -2.40 0.06
C LEU A 46 4.96 -1.04 -0.29
N GLY A 47 4.17 0.00 -0.10
CA GLY A 47 4.60 1.37 -0.28
C GLY A 47 5.82 1.74 0.56
N TYR A 48 6.81 2.35 -0.08
CA TYR A 48 8.09 2.74 0.52
C TYR A 48 8.34 4.23 0.26
N PRO A 49 7.84 5.12 1.15
CA PRO A 49 7.92 6.55 0.98
C PRO A 49 9.33 7.04 1.30
N LYS A 50 10.24 6.94 0.34
CA LYS A 50 11.59 7.52 0.45
C LYS A 50 11.53 9.05 0.31
N HIS A 51 12.35 9.75 1.07
CA HIS A 51 12.57 11.18 0.83
C HIS A 51 13.39 11.38 -0.45
N MET A 52 13.14 12.49 -1.16
CA MET A 52 13.88 12.83 -2.39
C MET A 52 15.37 13.15 -2.14
N ASN A 53 15.77 13.35 -0.89
CA ASN A 53 17.17 13.53 -0.46
C ASN A 53 17.86 12.21 -0.04
N ASN A 54 17.29 11.05 -0.39
CA ASN A 54 17.76 9.70 0.00
C ASN A 54 17.77 9.38 1.50
N ASP A 55 17.24 10.26 2.36
CA ASP A 55 17.12 9.97 3.79
C ASP A 55 15.96 8.98 4.08
N ILE A 56 16.19 8.06 5.02
CA ILE A 56 15.19 7.07 5.45
C ILE A 56 14.40 7.69 6.62
N GLY A 57 13.32 8.38 6.28
CA GLY A 57 12.41 8.93 7.28
C GLY A 57 11.68 7.85 8.08
N ILE A 58 11.05 8.25 9.19
CA ILE A 58 10.30 7.36 10.11
C ILE A 58 9.29 6.47 9.35
N LYS A 59 8.62 7.00 8.33
CA LYS A 59 7.65 6.24 7.52
C LYS A 59 8.30 5.14 6.67
N ALA A 60 9.47 5.42 6.11
CA ALA A 60 10.24 4.43 5.36
C ALA A 60 10.69 3.30 6.28
N GLN A 61 11.14 3.63 7.49
CA GLN A 61 11.50 2.65 8.52
C GLN A 61 10.30 1.77 8.93
N ILE A 62 9.13 2.38 9.14
CA ILE A 62 7.89 1.64 9.42
C ILE A 62 7.57 0.63 8.30
N SER A 63 7.69 1.01 7.03
CA SER A 63 7.48 0.08 5.91
C SER A 63 8.50 -1.06 5.91
N ILE A 64 9.77 -0.79 6.25
CA ILE A 64 10.81 -1.82 6.37
C ILE A 64 10.46 -2.82 7.47
N ASP A 65 10.08 -2.34 8.65
CA ASP A 65 9.77 -3.20 9.79
C ASP A 65 8.47 -3.98 9.56
N PHE A 66 7.48 -3.35 8.93
CA PHE A 66 6.26 -4.05 8.54
C PHE A 66 6.54 -5.13 7.49
N LYS A 67 7.43 -4.90 6.51
CA LYS A 67 7.88 -5.95 5.59
C LYS A 67 8.50 -7.15 6.32
N LYS A 68 9.29 -6.93 7.38
CA LYS A 68 9.84 -8.03 8.20
C LYS A 68 8.71 -8.84 8.85
N GLN A 69 7.70 -8.16 9.40
CA GLN A 69 6.52 -8.83 9.99
C GLN A 69 5.76 -9.64 8.93
N LEU A 70 5.51 -9.08 7.75
CA LEU A 70 4.84 -9.78 6.65
C LEU A 70 5.62 -11.02 6.24
N LYS A 71 6.94 -10.91 6.04
CA LYS A 71 7.80 -12.05 5.69
C LYS A 71 7.78 -13.16 6.75
N LYS A 72 7.75 -12.79 8.04
CA LYS A 72 7.67 -13.76 9.14
C LYS A 72 6.35 -14.53 9.15
N ASN A 73 5.25 -13.87 8.80
CA ASN A 73 3.90 -14.46 8.87
C ASN A 73 3.45 -15.13 7.56
N PHE A 74 4.04 -14.75 6.42
CA PHE A 74 3.63 -15.19 5.08
C PHE A 74 4.84 -15.68 4.29
N LEU A 75 5.32 -16.88 4.62
CA LEU A 75 6.57 -17.45 4.07
C LEU A 75 6.53 -17.62 2.54
N ASP A 76 5.36 -17.97 1.98
CA ASP A 76 5.19 -18.23 0.55
C ASP A 76 4.83 -16.97 -0.26
N VAL A 77 4.87 -15.80 0.36
CA VAL A 77 4.46 -14.53 -0.26
C VAL A 77 5.66 -13.61 -0.42
N LYS A 78 5.97 -13.24 -1.67
CA LYS A 78 7.04 -12.29 -1.97
C LYS A 78 6.63 -10.89 -1.52
N VAL A 79 7.41 -10.25 -0.65
CA VAL A 79 7.15 -8.87 -0.19
C VAL A 79 8.17 -7.90 -0.79
N ILE A 80 7.67 -6.96 -1.60
CA ILE A 80 8.45 -5.97 -2.34
C ILE A 80 8.20 -4.58 -1.74
N LEU A 81 9.27 -3.82 -1.50
CA LEU A 81 9.15 -2.40 -1.17
C LEU A 81 9.17 -1.62 -2.49
N TRP A 82 8.16 -0.79 -2.72
CA TRP A 82 8.02 -0.02 -3.94
C TRP A 82 8.04 1.48 -3.67
N ASP A 83 8.89 2.18 -4.41
CA ASP A 83 9.17 3.58 -4.21
C ASP A 83 8.01 4.45 -4.71
N GLU A 84 7.43 5.26 -3.82
CA GLU A 84 6.17 6.00 -4.04
C GLU A 84 6.35 7.37 -4.72
N ARG A 85 7.56 7.75 -5.16
CA ARG A 85 7.98 9.12 -5.55
C ARG A 85 7.03 9.94 -6.46
N LEU A 86 6.09 9.32 -7.18
CA LEU A 86 5.14 10.00 -8.08
C LEU A 86 3.68 10.03 -7.59
N SER A 87 3.33 9.42 -6.45
CA SER A 87 1.92 9.17 -6.10
C SER A 87 1.17 10.35 -5.46
N THR A 88 1.87 11.36 -4.95
CA THR A 88 1.28 12.26 -3.93
C THR A 88 0.87 13.65 -4.44
N VAL A 89 1.50 14.18 -5.50
CA VAL A 89 1.35 15.62 -5.82
C VAL A 89 0.12 15.95 -6.67
N GLN A 90 -0.31 15.07 -7.58
CA GLN A 90 -1.44 15.35 -8.49
C GLN A 90 -2.79 14.84 -7.96
N SER A 91 -2.84 13.72 -7.25
CA SER A 91 -4.10 13.10 -6.79
C SER A 91 -4.77 13.81 -5.59
N LEU A 92 -4.05 14.69 -4.88
CA LEU A 92 -4.55 15.35 -3.66
C LEU A 92 -5.30 16.66 -3.89
N LYS A 93 -5.25 17.26 -5.09
CA LYS A 93 -6.00 18.49 -5.37
C LYS A 93 -7.52 18.27 -5.44
N ILE A 94 -7.97 17.06 -5.77
CA ILE A 94 -9.39 16.72 -5.96
C ILE A 94 -10.15 16.56 -4.63
N LEU A 95 -9.47 16.26 -3.52
CA LEU A 95 -10.12 15.99 -2.23
C LEU A 95 -10.60 17.24 -1.47
N LYS A 96 -10.26 18.45 -1.93
CA LYS A 96 -10.61 19.71 -1.27
C LYS A 96 -12.04 20.20 -1.53
N GLN A 97 -12.79 19.57 -2.44
CA GLN A 97 -14.07 20.10 -2.94
C GLN A 97 -15.35 19.47 -2.32
N ASN A 98 -15.25 18.60 -1.32
CA ASN A 98 -16.42 17.90 -0.80
C ASN A 98 -16.53 18.01 0.73
N ASN A 99 -17.76 18.12 1.26
CA ASN A 99 -18.14 18.12 2.68
C ASN A 99 -17.78 16.79 3.39
N LYS A 100 -16.51 16.38 3.34
CA LYS A 100 -16.01 15.11 3.88
C LYS A 100 -15.20 15.36 5.14
N THR A 101 -15.33 14.45 6.09
CA THR A 101 -14.55 14.51 7.33
C THR A 101 -13.07 14.22 7.05
N LYS A 102 -12.18 14.68 7.95
CA LYS A 102 -10.74 14.39 7.85
C LYS A 102 -10.46 12.88 7.75
N THR A 103 -11.25 12.06 8.44
CA THR A 103 -11.16 10.60 8.40
C THR A 103 -11.50 10.04 7.01
N GLN A 104 -12.58 10.50 6.40
CA GLN A 104 -12.98 10.10 5.05
C GLN A 104 -11.92 10.51 4.02
N ILE A 105 -11.39 11.72 4.13
CA ILE A 105 -10.31 12.21 3.25
C ILE A 105 -9.06 11.33 3.40
N LYS A 106 -8.67 10.98 4.63
CA LYS A 106 -7.54 10.09 4.90
C LYS A 106 -7.74 8.70 4.29
N GLN A 107 -8.92 8.12 4.48
CA GLN A 107 -9.27 6.81 3.90
C GLN A 107 -9.18 6.85 2.37
N MET A 108 -9.79 7.85 1.73
CA MET A 108 -9.71 8.02 0.27
C MET A 108 -8.26 8.17 -0.21
N LYS A 109 -7.44 8.95 0.51
CA LYS A 109 -6.02 9.11 0.18
C LYS A 109 -5.28 7.77 0.24
N ASP A 110 -5.49 7.00 1.31
CA ASP A 110 -4.86 5.70 1.50
C ASP A 110 -5.25 4.72 0.36
N GLU A 111 -6.51 4.73 -0.07
CA GLU A 111 -7.02 3.88 -1.17
C GLU A 111 -6.42 4.25 -2.53
N ILE A 112 -6.39 5.55 -2.84
CA ILE A 112 -5.82 6.07 -4.08
C ILE A 112 -4.32 5.75 -4.12
N ALA A 113 -3.62 6.00 -3.02
CA ALA A 113 -2.19 5.70 -2.91
C ALA A 113 -1.91 4.22 -3.15
N ALA A 114 -2.64 3.31 -2.49
CA ALA A 114 -2.46 1.87 -2.67
C ALA A 114 -2.66 1.41 -4.12
N THR A 115 -3.67 1.97 -4.81
CA THR A 115 -3.97 1.64 -6.20
C THR A 115 -2.86 2.12 -7.13
N ILE A 116 -2.41 3.38 -6.97
CA ILE A 116 -1.34 3.97 -7.78
C ILE A 116 -0.02 3.21 -7.58
N ILE A 117 0.33 2.90 -6.33
CA ILE A 117 1.56 2.15 -6.01
C ILE A 117 1.56 0.79 -6.71
N LEU A 118 0.44 0.06 -6.62
CA LEU A 118 0.34 -1.24 -7.27
C LEU A 118 0.39 -1.10 -8.79
N GLN A 119 -0.35 -0.14 -9.38
CA GLN A 119 -0.35 0.07 -10.83
C GLN A 119 1.07 0.36 -11.35
N ASN A 120 1.78 1.31 -10.72
CA ASN A 120 3.14 1.66 -11.10
C ASN A 120 4.10 0.46 -11.06
N TYR A 121 3.95 -0.44 -10.08
CA TYR A 121 4.73 -1.66 -10.01
C TYR A 121 4.42 -2.63 -11.15
N LEU A 122 3.13 -2.80 -11.49
CA LEU A 122 2.71 -3.67 -12.60
C LEU A 122 3.23 -3.15 -13.93
N ASP A 123 3.09 -1.85 -14.18
CA ASP A 123 3.57 -1.20 -15.41
C ASP A 123 5.10 -1.36 -15.57
N TYR A 124 5.84 -1.16 -14.47
CA TYR A 124 7.28 -1.39 -14.45
C TYR A 124 7.64 -2.84 -14.80
N LYS A 125 6.92 -3.82 -14.24
CA LYS A 125 7.14 -5.25 -14.47
C LYS A 125 6.77 -5.71 -15.88
N ILE A 126 5.85 -5.00 -16.54
CA ILE A 126 5.50 -5.28 -17.94
C ILE A 126 6.60 -4.75 -18.87
N THR A 127 7.24 -3.65 -18.49
CA THR A 127 8.21 -2.94 -19.34
C THR A 127 9.66 -3.42 -19.16
N ASN A 128 9.99 -4.06 -18.04
CA ASN A 128 11.33 -4.55 -17.69
C ASN A 128 11.28 -6.00 -17.19
#